data_AF-A0A660XW83-F1
#
_entry.id   AF-A0A660XW83-F1
#
_cell.length_a   1.000
_cell.length_b   1.000
_cell.length_c   1.000
_cell.angle_alpha   90.00
_cell.angle_beta   90.00
_cell.angle_gamma   90.00
#
_symmetry.space_group_name_H-M   'P 1'
#
loop_
_entity.id
_entity.type
_entity.pdbx_description
1 polymer ?
#
loop_
_entity_poly.entity_id
_entity_poly.type
_entity_poly.pdbx_seq_one_letter_code
_entity_poly.pdbx_strand_id
1 'polypeptide(L)'
;GGHGEVGKMAFVSGPYSYRLIAYLMDKGSLAAVVLIGGLAGIWKLYPAIRVYYRLLVIIIPLVCFGAGSIIRKSKKGFPGIGKYPFKNVLAANIPLSIAHVMIMALQYWLVLKAYGVSFFSTYTTVNIVLCAIMIPISFAGLGVREWTTLQLLKFYSLPKESAILAPLLVFLCNVFIPALIGAIVILVFKMKPKLFPKDSATLHQQR
;
A
#
# COMPACT_ATOMS: atom_id res chain seq x y z
N GLY A 1 -2.60 3.58 8.62
CA GLY A 1 -2.65 4.81 7.80
C GLY A 1 -1.24 5.12 7.39
N GLY A 2 -0.98 5.30 6.09
CA GLY A 2 0.35 5.14 5.47
C GLY A 2 1.54 5.82 6.18
N HIS A 3 1.33 6.93 6.90
CA HIS A 3 2.40 7.60 7.67
C HIS A 3 2.64 7.00 9.06
N GLY A 4 1.61 6.45 9.72
CA GLY A 4 1.76 5.73 11.00
C GLY A 4 2.55 4.43 10.86
N GLU A 5 2.62 3.85 9.66
CA GLU A 5 3.42 2.67 9.38
C GLU A 5 4.91 2.99 9.21
N VAL A 6 5.26 4.17 8.71
CA VAL A 6 6.63 4.70 8.80
C VAL A 6 7.02 4.85 10.27
N GLY A 7 6.10 5.31 11.12
CA GLY A 7 6.28 5.38 12.57
C GLY A 7 6.61 4.05 13.23
N LYS A 8 6.09 2.92 12.71
CA LYS A 8 6.44 1.58 13.23
C LYS A 8 7.92 1.26 13.12
N MET A 9 8.63 1.80 12.12
CA MET A 9 10.07 1.60 11.98
C MET A 9 10.88 2.11 13.17
N ALA A 10 10.36 3.11 13.90
CA ALA A 10 10.98 3.64 15.10
C ALA A 10 10.92 2.66 16.29
N PHE A 11 10.05 1.65 16.25
CA PHE A 11 9.84 0.69 17.35
C PHE A 11 10.44 -0.70 17.07
N VAL A 12 10.74 -1.03 15.81
CA VAL A 12 11.38 -2.29 15.42
C VAL A 12 12.85 -2.29 15.84
N SER A 13 13.37 -3.40 16.36
CA SER A 13 14.81 -3.55 16.69
C SER A 13 15.66 -3.87 15.47
N GLY A 14 16.89 -3.34 15.41
CA GLY A 14 17.89 -3.66 14.39
C GLY A 14 18.51 -2.43 13.72
N PRO A 15 19.52 -2.61 12.84
CA PRO A 15 20.12 -1.51 12.07
C PRO A 15 19.11 -0.81 11.16
N TYR A 16 19.27 0.50 10.97
CA TYR A 16 18.34 1.33 10.19
C TYR A 16 18.12 0.81 8.76
N SER A 17 19.18 0.38 8.10
CA SER A 17 19.11 -0.13 6.72
C SER A 17 18.22 -1.37 6.58
N TYR A 18 18.26 -2.29 7.54
CA TYR A 18 17.38 -3.47 7.52
C TYR A 18 15.92 -3.13 7.77
N ARG A 19 15.63 -2.15 8.65
CA ARG A 19 14.25 -1.68 8.90
C ARG A 19 13.67 -1.03 7.65
N LEU A 20 14.46 -0.18 6.98
CA LEU A 20 14.06 0.47 5.75
C LEU A 20 13.83 -0.54 4.62
N ILE A 21 14.74 -1.51 4.45
CA ILE A 21 14.58 -2.57 3.44
C ILE A 21 13.33 -3.39 3.72
N ALA A 22 13.09 -3.80 4.97
CA ALA A 22 11.89 -4.56 5.34
C ALA A 22 10.60 -3.79 5.01
N TYR A 23 10.55 -2.50 5.34
CA TYR A 23 9.42 -1.64 5.01
C TYR A 23 9.23 -1.47 3.50
N LEU A 24 10.31 -1.20 2.76
CA LEU A 24 10.24 -1.07 1.30
C LEU A 24 9.79 -2.36 0.64
N MET A 25 10.17 -3.53 1.18
CA MET A 25 9.72 -4.82 0.69
C MET A 25 8.23 -5.05 0.96
N ASP A 26 7.74 -4.77 2.17
CA ASP A 26 6.33 -4.87 2.53
C ASP A 26 5.45 -3.95 1.65
N LYS A 27 5.87 -2.69 1.49
CA LYS A 27 5.17 -1.73 0.64
C LYS A 27 5.30 -2.05 -0.84
N GLY A 28 6.47 -2.50 -1.27
CA GLY A 28 6.72 -2.91 -2.66
C GLY A 28 5.88 -4.11 -3.06
N SER A 29 5.77 -5.14 -2.21
CA SER A 29 4.95 -6.32 -2.51
C SER A 29 3.46 -5.97 -2.58
N LEU A 30 2.96 -5.18 -1.63
CA LEU A 30 1.56 -4.73 -1.65
C LEU A 30 1.28 -3.86 -2.89
N ALA A 31 2.18 -2.92 -3.19
CA ALA A 31 2.10 -2.07 -4.38
C ALA A 31 2.06 -2.89 -5.67
N ALA A 32 2.90 -3.91 -5.80
CA ALA A 32 2.94 -4.78 -6.97
C ALA A 32 1.63 -5.57 -7.14
N VAL A 33 1.13 -6.19 -6.07
CA VAL A 33 -0.14 -6.94 -6.10
C VAL A 33 -1.31 -6.04 -6.49
N VAL A 34 -1.41 -4.86 -5.86
CA VAL A 34 -2.47 -3.89 -6.15
C VAL A 34 -2.36 -3.36 -7.58
N LEU A 35 -1.16 -3.00 -8.06
CA LEU A 35 -0.97 -2.52 -9.42
C LEU A 35 -1.41 -3.57 -10.46
N ILE A 36 -0.97 -4.82 -10.30
CA ILE A 36 -1.35 -5.91 -11.20
C ILE A 36 -2.88 -6.11 -11.19
N GLY A 37 -3.47 -6.19 -9.99
CA GLY A 37 -4.92 -6.37 -9.83
C GLY A 37 -5.75 -5.22 -10.38
N GLY A 38 -5.34 -3.98 -10.12
CA GLY A 38 -6.05 -2.78 -10.58
C GLY A 38 -5.89 -2.55 -12.07
N LEU A 39 -4.73 -2.86 -12.65
CA LEU A 39 -4.52 -2.86 -14.10
C LEU A 39 -5.47 -3.88 -14.77
N ALA A 40 -5.51 -5.12 -14.28
CA ALA A 40 -6.46 -6.13 -14.78
C ALA A 40 -7.93 -5.67 -14.64
N GLY A 41 -8.25 -4.94 -13.57
CA GLY A 41 -9.56 -4.34 -13.37
C GLY A 41 -9.93 -3.26 -14.38
N ILE A 42 -9.02 -2.31 -14.64
CA ILE A 42 -9.21 -1.22 -15.62
C ILE A 42 -9.45 -1.80 -17.02
N TRP A 43 -8.68 -2.83 -17.41
CA TRP A 43 -8.83 -3.50 -18.70
C TRP A 43 -10.25 -4.05 -18.91
N LYS A 44 -10.85 -4.61 -17.84
CA LYS A 44 -12.19 -5.17 -17.88
C LYS A 44 -13.28 -4.08 -17.90
N LEU A 45 -13.12 -3.02 -17.11
CA LEU A 45 -14.17 -2.03 -16.89
C LEU A 45 -14.22 -0.93 -17.97
N TYR A 46 -13.07 -0.54 -18.55
CA TYR A 46 -12.98 0.57 -19.51
C TYR A 46 -12.45 0.13 -20.87
N PRO A 47 -13.29 -0.50 -21.72
CA PRO A 47 -12.87 -0.94 -23.06
C PRO A 47 -12.40 0.22 -23.95
N ALA A 48 -12.96 1.43 -23.77
CA ALA A 48 -12.60 2.63 -24.54
C ALA A 48 -11.18 3.17 -24.24
N ILE A 49 -10.61 2.86 -23.06
CA ILE A 49 -9.33 3.44 -22.59
C ILE A 49 -8.16 2.46 -22.83
N ARG A 50 -8.39 1.32 -23.52
CA ARG A 50 -7.39 0.27 -23.74
C ARG A 50 -6.09 0.75 -24.40
N VAL A 51 -6.14 1.80 -25.23
CA VAL A 51 -4.94 2.37 -25.88
C VAL A 51 -4.04 3.06 -24.85
N TYR A 52 -4.59 3.93 -24.00
CA TYR A 52 -3.85 4.59 -22.92
C TYR A 52 -3.37 3.58 -21.86
N TYR A 53 -4.13 2.52 -21.63
CA TYR A 53 -3.74 1.42 -20.76
C TYR A 53 -2.48 0.69 -21.24
N ARG A 54 -2.36 0.41 -22.56
CA ARG A 54 -1.15 -0.22 -23.12
C ARG A 54 0.10 0.63 -22.86
N LEU A 55 -0.02 1.96 -22.93
CA LEU A 55 1.07 2.88 -22.61
C LEU A 55 1.46 2.81 -21.13
N LEU A 56 0.48 2.79 -20.21
CA LEU A 56 0.76 2.67 -18.77
C LEU A 56 1.45 1.35 -18.40
N VAL A 57 1.02 0.23 -19.00
CA VAL A 57 1.65 -1.09 -18.78
C VAL A 57 3.09 -1.13 -19.26
N ILE A 58 3.48 -0.29 -20.24
CA ILE A 58 4.87 -0.18 -20.69
C ILE A 58 5.67 0.80 -19.83
N ILE A 59 5.08 1.95 -19.49
CA ILE A 59 5.74 3.03 -18.75
C ILE A 59 6.08 2.60 -17.31
N ILE A 60 5.16 1.90 -16.62
CA ILE A 60 5.37 1.47 -15.23
C ILE A 60 6.63 0.60 -15.07
N PRO A 61 6.81 -0.52 -15.81
CA PRO A 61 8.04 -1.30 -15.75
C PRO A 61 9.27 -0.54 -16.23
N LEU A 62 9.14 0.36 -17.21
CA LEU A 62 10.26 1.20 -17.68
C LEU A 62 10.75 2.14 -16.58
N VAL A 63 9.83 2.78 -15.84
CA VAL A 63 10.14 3.65 -14.70
C VAL A 63 10.73 2.83 -13.55
N CYS A 64 10.18 1.66 -13.23
CA CYS A 64 10.73 0.76 -12.21
C CYS A 64 12.15 0.28 -12.56
N PHE A 65 12.38 -0.08 -13.84
CA PHE A 65 13.68 -0.52 -14.33
C PHE A 65 14.71 0.63 -14.36
N GLY A 66 14.29 1.82 -14.78
CA GLY A 66 15.09 3.04 -14.77
C GLY A 66 15.49 3.45 -13.35
N ALA A 67 14.53 3.47 -12.42
CA ALA A 67 14.79 3.73 -11.01
C ALA A 67 15.75 2.68 -10.41
N GLY A 68 15.53 1.40 -10.70
CA GLY A 68 16.42 0.31 -10.26
C GLY A 68 17.84 0.45 -10.83
N SER A 69 17.98 0.89 -12.07
CA SER A 69 19.27 1.13 -12.72
C SER A 69 20.01 2.34 -12.15
N ILE A 70 19.29 3.41 -11.80
CA ILE A 70 19.85 4.60 -11.14
C ILE A 70 20.33 4.23 -9.72
N ILE A 71 19.51 3.48 -8.97
CA ILE A 71 19.87 2.99 -7.64
C ILE A 71 21.09 2.06 -7.71
N ARG A 72 21.17 1.19 -8.73
CA ARG A 72 22.31 0.27 -8.92
C ARG A 72 23.60 0.98 -9.37
N LYS A 73 23.48 2.04 -10.19
CA LYS A 73 24.62 2.87 -10.60
C LYS A 73 25.16 3.75 -9.46
N SER A 74 24.31 4.11 -8.50
CA SER A 74 24.75 4.76 -7.28
C SER A 74 25.51 3.78 -6.38
N LYS A 75 26.84 3.70 -6.58
CA LYS A 75 27.78 2.88 -5.77
C LYS A 75 27.80 3.23 -4.27
N LYS A 76 27.03 4.23 -3.82
CA LYS A 76 26.70 4.51 -2.41
C LYS A 76 25.47 3.72 -1.92
N GLY A 77 25.19 2.57 -2.56
CA GLY A 77 24.00 1.76 -2.32
C GLY A 77 23.86 1.39 -0.85
N PHE A 78 22.65 1.61 -0.32
CA PHE A 78 22.26 1.41 1.08
C PHE A 78 23.05 0.28 1.76
N PRO A 79 23.86 0.59 2.79
CA PRO A 79 24.67 -0.41 3.48
C PRO A 79 23.74 -1.44 4.13
N GLY A 80 23.66 -2.65 3.56
CA GLY A 80 22.80 -3.73 4.09
C GLY A 80 21.99 -4.50 3.05
N ILE A 81 21.88 -4.02 1.81
CA ILE A 81 21.17 -4.73 0.72
C ILE A 81 21.73 -6.16 0.58
N GLY A 82 23.04 -6.34 0.43
CA GLY A 82 23.62 -7.67 0.15
C GLY A 82 23.44 -8.76 1.22
N LYS A 83 23.06 -8.41 2.46
CA LYS A 83 22.95 -9.37 3.59
C LYS A 83 21.50 -9.66 4.01
N TYR A 84 20.51 -8.99 3.43
CA TYR A 84 19.12 -9.21 3.79
C TYR A 84 18.54 -10.43 3.03
N PRO A 85 17.80 -11.34 3.67
CA PRO A 85 17.24 -12.54 3.02
C PRO A 85 16.04 -12.19 2.11
N PHE A 86 16.31 -11.46 1.02
CA PHE A 86 15.31 -10.93 0.10
C PHE A 86 14.34 -11.98 -0.44
N LYS A 87 14.85 -13.16 -0.83
CA LYS A 87 14.02 -14.20 -1.47
C LYS A 87 12.94 -14.71 -0.52
N ASN A 88 13.31 -14.99 0.73
CA ASN A 88 12.40 -15.58 1.71
C ASN A 88 11.35 -14.56 2.17
N VAL A 89 11.77 -13.31 2.42
CA VAL A 89 10.85 -12.25 2.84
C VAL A 89 9.88 -11.89 1.72
N LEU A 90 10.35 -11.80 0.47
CA LEU A 90 9.48 -11.52 -0.67
C LEU A 90 8.48 -12.66 -0.91
N ALA A 91 8.94 -13.91 -0.85
CA ALA A 91 8.09 -15.09 -1.03
C ALA A 91 6.99 -15.19 0.04
N ALA A 92 7.26 -14.75 1.28
CA ALA A 92 6.26 -14.69 2.34
C ALA A 92 5.33 -13.47 2.23
N ASN A 93 5.84 -12.32 1.81
CA ASN A 93 5.07 -11.08 1.75
C ASN A 93 4.06 -11.05 0.59
N ILE A 94 4.37 -11.67 -0.55
CA ILE A 94 3.45 -11.74 -1.70
C ILE A 94 2.11 -12.41 -1.32
N PRO A 95 2.07 -13.65 -0.79
CA PRO A 95 0.81 -14.29 -0.41
C PRO A 95 0.10 -13.53 0.70
N LEU A 96 0.83 -12.94 1.64
CA LEU A 96 0.23 -12.08 2.68
C LEU A 96 -0.42 -10.83 2.08
N SER A 97 0.22 -10.22 1.08
CA SER A 97 -0.32 -9.06 0.35
C SER A 97 -1.57 -9.43 -0.45
N ILE A 98 -1.57 -10.59 -1.10
CA ILE A 98 -2.75 -11.13 -1.80
C ILE A 98 -3.88 -11.38 -0.81
N ALA A 99 -3.60 -12.06 0.30
CA ALA A 99 -4.58 -12.32 1.35
C ALA A 99 -5.16 -11.02 1.91
N HIS A 100 -4.32 -10.00 2.13
CA HIS A 100 -4.76 -8.69 2.57
C HIS A 100 -5.73 -8.04 1.58
N VAL A 101 -5.40 -8.02 0.28
CA VAL A 101 -6.30 -7.48 -0.76
C VAL A 101 -7.60 -8.28 -0.85
N MET A 102 -7.55 -9.60 -0.71
CA MET A 102 -8.74 -10.47 -0.71
C MET A 102 -9.64 -10.21 0.49
N ILE A 103 -9.07 -10.03 1.69
CA ILE A 103 -9.83 -9.67 2.90
C ILE A 103 -10.48 -8.30 2.73
N MET A 104 -9.74 -7.32 2.20
CA MET A 104 -10.29 -6.00 1.89
C MET A 104 -11.44 -6.10 0.89
N ALA A 105 -11.28 -6.86 -0.19
CA ALA A 105 -12.34 -7.08 -1.16
C ALA A 105 -13.57 -7.77 -0.56
N LEU A 106 -13.36 -8.74 0.34
CA LEU A 106 -14.42 -9.42 1.08
C LEU A 106 -15.19 -8.43 1.97
N GLN A 107 -14.52 -7.57 2.71
CA GLN A 107 -15.16 -6.57 3.56
C GLN A 107 -16.00 -5.58 2.75
N TYR A 108 -15.49 -5.08 1.62
CA TYR A 108 -16.29 -4.26 0.70
C TYR A 108 -17.49 -5.02 0.15
N TRP A 109 -17.29 -6.28 -0.22
CA TRP A 109 -18.37 -7.11 -0.75
C TRP A 109 -19.45 -7.37 0.30
N LEU A 110 -19.11 -7.60 1.57
CA LEU A 110 -20.11 -7.76 2.62
C LEU A 110 -21.03 -6.54 2.75
N VAL A 111 -20.49 -5.33 2.63
CA VAL A 111 -21.29 -4.10 2.63
C VAL A 111 -22.14 -3.98 1.36
N LEU A 112 -21.56 -4.29 0.20
CA LEU A 112 -22.23 -4.16 -1.11
C LEU A 112 -23.16 -5.32 -1.44
N LYS A 113 -23.07 -6.45 -0.72
CA LYS A 113 -23.93 -7.63 -0.89
C LYS A 113 -25.39 -7.29 -0.63
N ALA A 114 -25.67 -6.37 0.31
CA ALA A 114 -27.01 -5.87 0.58
C ALA A 114 -27.68 -5.24 -0.66
N TYR A 115 -26.89 -4.85 -1.66
CA TYR A 115 -27.35 -4.23 -2.89
C TYR A 115 -27.21 -5.15 -4.12
N GLY A 116 -26.99 -6.45 -3.93
CA GLY A 116 -26.97 -7.44 -5.02
C GLY A 116 -25.71 -7.42 -5.90
N VAL A 117 -24.63 -6.77 -5.47
CA VAL A 117 -23.39 -6.70 -6.25
C VAL A 117 -22.62 -8.02 -6.17
N SER A 118 -22.16 -8.53 -7.32
CA SER A 118 -21.33 -9.73 -7.36
C SER A 118 -19.97 -9.51 -6.68
N PHE A 119 -19.40 -10.59 -6.13
CA PHE A 119 -18.07 -10.55 -5.53
C PHE A 119 -16.99 -10.12 -6.54
N PHE A 120 -17.05 -10.65 -7.77
CA PHE A 120 -16.06 -10.32 -8.80
C PHE A 120 -16.09 -8.84 -9.21
N SER A 121 -17.28 -8.25 -9.36
CA SER A 121 -17.42 -6.81 -9.64
C SER A 121 -16.83 -5.96 -8.51
N THR A 122 -17.08 -6.38 -7.27
CA THR A 122 -16.55 -5.69 -6.08
C THR A 122 -15.03 -5.82 -6.01
N TYR A 123 -14.49 -7.02 -6.22
CA TYR A 123 -13.05 -7.28 -6.25
C TYR A 123 -12.34 -6.41 -7.29
N THR A 124 -12.88 -6.34 -8.52
CA THR A 124 -12.34 -5.46 -9.56
C THR A 124 -12.36 -4.00 -9.13
N THR A 125 -13.49 -3.53 -8.58
CA THR A 125 -13.64 -2.15 -8.11
C THR A 125 -12.62 -1.80 -7.03
N VAL A 126 -12.48 -2.67 -6.02
CA VAL A 126 -11.55 -2.48 -4.90
C VAL A 126 -10.11 -2.39 -5.38
N ASN A 127 -9.69 -3.24 -6.31
CA ASN A 127 -8.34 -3.18 -6.86
C ASN A 127 -8.05 -1.84 -7.58
N ILE A 128 -9.02 -1.32 -8.32
CA ILE A 128 -8.89 -0.01 -8.98
C ILE A 128 -8.81 1.12 -7.94
N VAL A 129 -9.65 1.06 -6.90
CA VAL A 129 -9.63 2.01 -5.78
C VAL A 129 -8.28 1.95 -5.04
N LEU A 130 -7.76 0.75 -4.79
CA LEU A 130 -6.46 0.54 -4.16
C LEU A 130 -5.32 1.12 -5.02
N CYS A 131 -5.39 1.01 -6.35
CA CYS A 131 -4.45 1.71 -7.24
C CYS A 131 -4.56 3.23 -7.12
N ALA A 132 -5.78 3.79 -7.08
CA ALA A 132 -5.98 5.23 -7.00
C ALA A 132 -5.41 5.83 -5.70
N ILE A 133 -5.52 5.12 -4.57
CA ILE A 133 -4.95 5.59 -3.29
C ILE A 133 -3.42 5.47 -3.21
N MET A 134 -2.77 4.75 -4.13
CA MET A 134 -1.31 4.73 -4.21
C MET A 134 -0.75 6.06 -4.74
N ILE A 135 -1.58 6.86 -5.41
CA ILE A 135 -1.19 8.18 -5.87
C ILE A 135 -1.14 9.10 -4.64
N PRO A 136 0.02 9.73 -4.34
CA PRO A 136 0.23 10.50 -3.12
C PRO A 136 -0.43 11.89 -3.18
N ILE A 137 -1.69 11.96 -3.60
CA ILE A 137 -2.48 13.20 -3.69
C ILE A 137 -3.27 13.44 -2.39
N SER A 138 -3.48 12.41 -1.56
CA SER A 138 -4.31 12.51 -0.35
C SER A 138 -3.64 11.99 0.92
N PHE A 139 -4.04 12.57 2.06
CA PHE A 139 -3.66 12.08 3.38
C PHE A 139 -4.37 10.76 3.69
N ALA A 140 -3.59 9.69 3.84
CA ALA A 140 -4.08 8.34 4.13
C ALA A 140 -5.08 7.74 3.11
N GLY A 141 -5.18 8.30 1.90
CA GLY A 141 -6.13 7.86 0.89
C GLY A 141 -7.56 8.38 1.07
N LEU A 142 -7.79 9.25 2.06
CA LEU A 142 -9.11 9.86 2.31
C LEU A 142 -9.45 10.88 1.22
N GLY A 143 -10.71 10.92 0.81
CA GLY A 143 -11.21 11.71 -0.32
C GLY A 143 -11.04 10.99 -1.66
N VAL A 144 -9.81 10.54 -1.99
CA VAL A 144 -9.54 9.83 -3.25
C VAL A 144 -10.28 8.50 -3.30
N ARG A 145 -10.25 7.74 -2.20
CA ARG A 145 -10.94 6.45 -2.10
C ARG A 145 -12.43 6.60 -2.31
N GLU A 146 -13.07 7.51 -1.59
CA GLU A 146 -14.51 7.75 -1.62
C GLU A 146 -14.93 8.26 -2.99
N TRP A 147 -14.17 9.20 -3.57
CA TRP A 147 -14.45 9.72 -4.89
C TRP A 147 -14.32 8.64 -5.97
N THR A 148 -13.24 7.86 -5.97
CA THR A 148 -13.04 6.78 -6.94
C THR A 148 -14.11 5.70 -6.80
N THR A 149 -14.47 5.33 -5.58
CA THR A 149 -15.52 4.33 -5.32
C THR A 149 -16.88 4.85 -5.80
N LEU A 150 -17.19 6.13 -5.59
CA LEU A 150 -18.40 6.77 -6.10
C LEU A 150 -18.45 6.79 -7.63
N GLN A 151 -17.34 7.04 -8.33
CA GLN A 151 -17.33 6.97 -9.80
C GLN A 151 -17.50 5.54 -10.31
N LEU A 152 -16.87 4.55 -9.67
CA LEU A 152 -16.92 3.15 -10.11
C LEU A 152 -18.26 2.49 -9.78
N LEU A 153 -18.89 2.84 -8.66
CA LEU A 153 -20.18 2.24 -8.25
C LEU A 153 -21.37 2.79 -9.06
N LYS A 154 -21.21 3.91 -9.77
CA LYS A 154 -22.19 4.38 -10.76
C LYS A 154 -22.44 3.36 -11.87
N PHE A 155 -21.44 2.57 -12.25
CA PHE A 155 -21.60 1.50 -13.25
C PHE A 155 -22.52 0.37 -12.78
N TYR A 156 -22.77 0.29 -11.48
CA TYR A 156 -23.62 -0.72 -10.86
C TYR A 156 -24.96 -0.16 -10.36
N SER A 157 -25.32 1.08 -10.74
CA SER A 157 -26.57 1.76 -10.37
C SER A 157 -26.84 1.82 -8.86
N LEU A 158 -25.79 1.94 -8.06
CA LEU A 158 -25.90 1.96 -6.60
C LEU A 158 -26.21 3.37 -6.07
N PRO A 159 -26.89 3.45 -4.91
CA PRO A 159 -27.04 4.71 -4.18
C PRO A 159 -25.69 5.33 -3.84
N LYS A 160 -25.60 6.67 -3.90
CA LYS A 160 -24.34 7.39 -3.65
C LYS A 160 -23.90 7.24 -2.19
N GLU A 161 -24.85 7.10 -1.29
CA GLU A 161 -24.66 6.96 0.15
C GLU A 161 -23.85 5.69 0.43
N SER A 162 -24.23 4.57 -0.17
CA SER A 162 -23.57 3.27 -0.05
C SER A 162 -22.14 3.32 -0.59
N ALA A 163 -21.91 4.08 -1.66
CA ALA A 163 -20.61 4.23 -2.29
C ALA A 163 -19.60 5.01 -1.43
N ILE A 164 -20.08 5.86 -0.52
CA ILE A 164 -19.23 6.61 0.44
C ILE A 164 -19.09 5.82 1.74
N LEU A 165 -20.17 5.21 2.22
CA LEU A 165 -20.18 4.48 3.49
C LEU A 165 -19.31 3.21 3.45
N ALA A 166 -19.32 2.45 2.35
CA ALA A 166 -18.51 1.25 2.22
C ALA A 166 -16.99 1.51 2.40
N PRO A 167 -16.35 2.41 1.64
CA PRO A 167 -14.93 2.71 1.81
C PRO A 167 -14.60 3.32 3.17
N LEU A 168 -15.51 4.11 3.75
CA LEU A 168 -15.34 4.73 5.06
C LEU A 168 -15.39 3.71 6.19
N LEU A 169 -16.34 2.76 6.15
CA LEU A 169 -16.45 1.68 7.13
C LEU A 169 -15.20 0.79 7.08
N VAL A 170 -14.75 0.44 5.87
CA VAL A 170 -13.54 -0.36 5.69
C VAL A 170 -12.29 0.42 6.15
N PHE A 171 -12.24 1.74 5.96
CA PHE A 171 -11.19 2.59 6.53
C PHE A 171 -11.23 2.58 8.06
N LEU A 172 -12.41 2.73 8.66
CA LEU A 172 -12.59 2.76 10.10
C LEU A 172 -12.06 1.47 10.74
N CYS A 173 -12.47 0.32 10.20
CA CYS A 173 -12.08 -1.01 10.71
C CYS A 173 -10.60 -1.34 10.52
N ASN A 174 -10.01 -1.03 9.37
CA ASN A 174 -8.63 -1.47 9.08
C ASN A 174 -7.56 -0.43 9.38
N VAL A 175 -7.93 0.84 9.46
CA VAL A 175 -6.97 1.93 9.63
C VAL A 175 -7.18 2.67 10.92
N PHE A 176 -8.39 3.19 11.16
CA PHE A 176 -8.64 4.08 12.29
C PHE A 176 -8.60 3.35 13.63
N ILE A 177 -9.37 2.26 13.79
CA ILE A 177 -9.43 1.49 15.03
C ILE A 177 -8.04 0.93 15.40
N PRO A 178 -7.29 0.25 14.51
CA PRO A 178 -5.96 -0.25 14.85
C PRO A 178 -4.95 0.85 15.16
N ALA A 179 -5.06 2.02 14.50
CA ALA A 179 -4.21 3.17 14.81
C ALA A 179 -4.49 3.73 16.20
N LEU A 180 -5.78 3.83 16.58
CA LEU A 180 -6.19 4.28 17.90
C LEU A 180 -5.69 3.33 19.00
N ILE A 181 -5.87 2.02 18.80
CA ILE A 181 -5.33 0.99 19.72
C ILE A 181 -3.81 1.13 19.84
N GLY A 182 -3.10 1.26 18.72
CA GLY A 182 -1.65 1.46 18.72
C GLY A 182 -1.22 2.72 19.49
N ALA A 183 -1.94 3.83 19.33
CA ALA A 183 -1.68 5.06 20.06
C ALA A 183 -1.91 4.89 21.57
N ILE A 184 -3.01 4.24 21.97
CA ILE A 184 -3.31 3.95 23.38
C ILE A 184 -2.20 3.09 23.99
N VAL A 185 -1.77 2.01 23.31
CA VAL A 185 -0.69 1.14 23.78
C VAL A 185 0.61 1.93 23.98
N ILE A 186 0.99 2.79 23.03
CA ILE A 186 2.20 3.61 23.14
C ILE A 186 2.13 4.54 24.36
N LEU A 187 0.97 5.17 24.60
CA LEU A 187 0.77 6.09 25.72
C LEU A 187 0.77 5.36 27.07
N VAL A 188 0.04 4.24 27.18
CA VAL A 188 -0.09 3.44 28.40
C VAL A 188 1.24 2.83 28.81
N PHE A 189 1.97 2.22 27.87
CA PHE A 189 3.25 1.58 28.16
C PHE A 189 4.44 2.55 28.06
N LYS A 190 4.19 3.85 27.82
CA LYS A 190 5.21 4.90 27.63
C LYS A 190 6.35 4.44 26.71
N MET A 191 6.00 3.77 25.61
CA MET A 191 6.98 3.18 24.70
C MET A 191 7.83 4.29 24.10
N LYS A 192 9.14 4.26 24.36
CA LYS A 192 10.07 5.22 23.77
C LYS A 192 10.42 4.78 22.36
N PRO A 193 10.29 5.67 21.34
CA PRO A 193 10.81 5.37 20.02
C PRO A 193 12.31 5.13 20.11
N LYS A 194 12.79 4.04 19.51
CA LYS A 194 14.22 3.81 19.28
C LYS A 194 14.62 4.70 18.09
N LEU A 195 14.65 6.00 18.35
CA LEU A 195 15.10 7.02 17.41
C LEU A 195 16.49 6.65 16.88
N PHE A 196 16.71 7.02 15.62
CA PHE A 196 17.92 6.84 14.84
C PHE A 196 19.18 6.80 15.71
N PRO A 197 19.97 5.70 15.71
CA PRO A 197 21.28 5.77 16.31
C PRO A 197 22.07 6.86 15.58
N LYS A 198 22.75 7.68 16.37
CA LYS A 198 23.57 8.82 15.96
C LYS A 198 24.86 8.33 15.28
N ASP A 199 24.75 7.44 14.28
CA ASP A 199 25.89 6.75 13.68
C ASP A 199 26.70 7.61 12.70
N SER A 200 26.36 8.90 12.56
CA SER A 200 27.15 9.88 11.81
C SER A 200 28.09 10.74 12.67
N ALA A 201 28.05 10.64 14.01
CA ALA A 201 28.89 11.46 14.87
C ALA A 201 30.25 10.82 15.25
N THR A 202 30.42 9.51 15.10
CA THR A 202 31.62 8.79 15.56
C THR A 202 32.62 8.43 14.47
N LEU A 203 32.28 8.59 13.19
CA LEU A 203 33.20 8.30 12.07
C LEU A 203 34.16 9.44 11.71
N HIS A 204 33.98 10.65 12.27
CA HIS A 204 34.86 11.80 12.03
C HIS A 204 35.89 12.06 13.13
N GLN A 205 35.94 11.22 14.18
CA GLN A 205 36.88 11.38 15.29
C GLN A 205 38.02 10.34 15.28
N GLN A 206 38.10 9.52 14.22
CA GLN A 206 39.20 8.57 13.97
C GLN A 206 39.82 8.72 12.57
N ARG A 207 39.85 9.94 12.03
CA ARG A 207 40.72 10.29 10.90
C ARG A 207 41.73 11.33 11.31
#